data_AF-A0A519CT38-F1
#
_entry.id   AF-A0A519CT38-F1
#
_cell.length_a   1.000
_cell.length_b   1.000
_cell.length_c   1.000
_cell.angle_alpha   90.00
_cell.angle_beta   90.00
_cell.angle_gamma   90.00
#
_symmetry.space_group_name_H-M   'P 1'
#
loop_
_entity.id
_entity.type
_entity.pdbx_description
1 polymer ?
#
loop_
_entity_poly.entity_id
_entity_poly.type
_entity_poly.pdbx_seq_one_letter_code
_entity_poly.pdbx_strand_id
1 'polypeptide(L)'
;MGAEHHYLDAVEAFDKGDFELAFDEAKAATTIDPEHVEAWVLYSDAALAGETKNPTLSQAAKSLNGCRKAIELDPMLLQMWVRGGQLLSDNLGLLDIMHQTKYLQL
;
A
#
# COMPACT_ATOMS: atom_id res chain seq x y z
N MET A 1 -20.88 9.01 9.12
CA MET A 1 -19.43 9.24 9.22
C MET A 1 -18.90 9.44 7.80
N GLY A 2 -17.96 10.38 7.61
CA GLY A 2 -17.42 10.74 6.29
C GLY A 2 -15.98 10.25 6.12
N ALA A 3 -15.44 10.33 4.90
CA ALA A 3 -14.10 9.84 4.58
C ALA A 3 -13.01 10.42 5.49
N GLU A 4 -13.03 11.75 5.69
CA GLU A 4 -12.08 12.46 6.56
C GLU A 4 -12.09 11.93 8.01
N HIS A 5 -13.26 11.57 8.54
CA HIS A 5 -13.35 11.05 9.90
C HIS A 5 -12.68 9.68 10.01
N HIS A 6 -12.96 8.78 9.07
CA HIS A 6 -12.29 7.48 8.98
C HIS A 6 -10.79 7.62 8.74
N TYR A 7 -10.35 8.61 7.96
CA TYR A 7 -8.93 8.89 7.77
C TYR A 7 -8.24 9.31 9.07
N LEU A 8 -8.85 10.22 9.84
CA LEU A 8 -8.30 10.64 11.13
C LEU A 8 -8.24 9.49 12.14
N ASP A 9 -9.29 8.67 12.22
CA ASP A 9 -9.32 7.48 13.07
C ASP A 9 -8.23 6.47 12.67
N ALA A 10 -8.00 6.32 11.36
CA ALA A 10 -6.92 5.50 10.84
C ALA A 10 -5.53 6.02 11.25
N VAL A 11 -5.30 7.34 11.17
CA VAL A 11 -4.04 7.97 11.61
C VAL A 11 -3.81 7.71 13.10
N GLU A 12 -4.83 7.92 13.92
CA GLU A 12 -4.74 7.67 15.35
C GLU A 12 -4.44 6.20 15.68
N ALA A 13 -5.10 5.27 14.99
CA ALA A 13 -4.85 3.84 15.17
C ALA A 13 -3.41 3.47 14.75
N PHE A 14 -2.94 4.03 13.65
CA PHE A 14 -1.59 3.80 13.14
C PHE A 14 -0.53 4.29 14.14
N ASP A 15 -0.70 5.49 14.69
CA ASP A 15 0.20 6.06 15.70
C ASP A 15 0.21 5.24 17.00
N LYS A 16 -0.92 4.61 17.35
CA LYS A 16 -1.03 3.68 18.50
C LYS A 16 -0.45 2.29 18.21
N GLY A 17 -0.04 2.01 16.97
CA GLY A 17 0.45 0.71 16.52
C GLY A 17 -0.64 -0.34 16.28
N ASP A 18 -1.91 0.07 16.27
CA ASP A 18 -3.04 -0.79 15.91
C ASP A 18 -3.22 -0.79 14.39
N PHE A 19 -2.34 -1.52 13.72
CA PHE A 19 -2.28 -1.52 12.26
C PHE A 19 -3.48 -2.20 11.59
N GLU A 20 -4.14 -3.12 12.29
CA GLU A 20 -5.36 -3.76 11.78
C GLU A 20 -6.50 -2.74 11.73
N LEU A 21 -6.73 -2.02 12.83
CA LEU A 21 -7.70 -0.94 12.87
C LEU A 21 -7.34 0.18 11.89
N ALA A 22 -6.06 0.59 11.83
CA ALA A 22 -5.61 1.61 10.89
C ALA A 22 -5.90 1.24 9.44
N PHE A 23 -5.70 -0.03 9.08
CA PHE A 23 -5.99 -0.52 7.73
C PHE A 23 -7.48 -0.49 7.42
N ASP A 24 -8.31 -0.94 8.35
CA ASP A 24 -9.77 -0.98 8.15
C ASP A 24 -10.37 0.42 8.05
N GLU A 25 -9.92 1.36 8.88
CA GLU A 25 -10.35 2.76 8.84
C GLU A 25 -9.86 3.48 7.57
N ALA A 26 -8.59 3.29 7.18
CA ALA A 26 -8.09 3.85 5.92
C ALA A 26 -8.81 3.27 4.69
N LYS A 27 -9.19 1.99 4.75
CA LYS A 27 -10.01 1.35 3.72
C LYS A 27 -11.42 1.93 3.68
N ALA A 28 -12.03 2.22 4.83
CA ALA A 28 -13.33 2.86 4.89
C ALA A 28 -13.27 4.27 4.28
N ALA A 29 -12.23 5.05 4.62
CA ALA A 29 -11.99 6.38 4.05
C ALA A 29 -11.90 6.34 2.52
N THR A 30 -11.06 5.46 1.97
CA THR A 30 -10.89 5.30 0.51
C THR A 30 -12.11 4.72 -0.20
N THR A 31 -13.00 4.03 0.52
CA THR A 31 -14.28 3.55 -0.04
C THR A 31 -15.31 4.68 -0.13
N ILE A 32 -15.33 5.57 0.86
CA ILE A 32 -16.25 6.73 0.88
C ILE A 32 -15.76 7.82 -0.07
N ASP A 33 -14.45 8.08 -0.09
CA ASP A 33 -13.79 9.01 -0.99
C ASP A 33 -12.61 8.32 -1.72
N PRO A 34 -12.85 7.80 -2.93
CA PRO A 34 -11.81 7.17 -3.73
C PRO A 34 -10.68 8.11 -4.18
N GLU A 35 -10.87 9.43 -4.13
CA GLU A 35 -9.88 10.44 -4.54
C GLU A 35 -9.01 10.93 -3.37
N HIS A 36 -9.24 10.43 -2.16
CA HIS A 36 -8.47 10.80 -0.97
C HIS A 36 -7.07 10.17 -0.98
N VAL A 37 -6.10 10.94 -1.43
CA VAL A 37 -4.72 10.51 -1.65
C VAL A 37 -4.05 10.01 -0.37
N GLU A 38 -4.16 10.76 0.71
CA GLU A 38 -3.54 10.48 2.01
C GLU A 38 -4.10 9.20 2.65
N ALA A 39 -5.40 8.94 2.46
CA ALA A 39 -6.02 7.70 2.91
C ALA A 39 -5.47 6.48 2.15
N TRP A 40 -5.17 6.60 0.85
CA TRP A 40 -4.51 5.53 0.08
C TRP A 40 -3.05 5.31 0.51
N VAL A 41 -2.33 6.38 0.86
CA VAL A 41 -0.99 6.29 1.43
C VAL A 41 -1.04 5.52 2.75
N LEU A 42 -1.92 5.92 3.67
CA LEU A 42 -2.05 5.27 4.97
C LEU A 42 -2.55 3.83 4.86
N TYR A 43 -3.46 3.54 3.93
CA TYR A 43 -3.87 2.17 3.59
C TYR A 43 -2.66 1.31 3.21
N SER A 44 -1.76 1.85 2.37
CA SER A 44 -0.55 1.16 1.95
C SER A 44 0.39 0.89 3.12
N ASP A 45 0.55 1.86 4.03
CA ASP A 45 1.38 1.76 5.23
C ASP A 45 0.82 0.74 6.24
N ALA A 46 -0.45 0.88 6.59
CA ALA A 46 -1.13 0.02 7.56
C ALA A 46 -1.20 -1.44 7.06
N ALA A 47 -1.32 -1.66 5.75
CA ALA A 47 -1.30 -3.00 5.17
C ALA A 47 -0.02 -3.77 5.46
N LEU A 48 1.11 -3.08 5.67
CA LEU A 48 2.39 -3.71 6.03
C LEU A 48 2.53 -3.95 7.52
N ALA A 49 1.61 -3.44 8.35
CA ALA A 49 1.66 -3.56 9.81
C ALA A 49 3.01 -3.14 10.44
N GLY A 50 3.65 -2.11 9.88
CA GLY A 50 4.98 -1.67 10.29
C GLY A 50 6.13 -2.62 9.87
N GLU A 51 5.83 -3.77 9.26
CA GLU A 51 6.81 -4.73 8.76
C GLU A 51 7.14 -4.48 7.28
N THR A 52 8.22 -3.75 7.02
CA THR A 52 8.69 -3.49 5.66
C THR A 52 9.67 -4.53 5.13
N LYS A 53 10.25 -5.38 6.00
CA LYS A 53 11.31 -6.32 5.59
C LYS A 53 10.77 -7.63 5.01
N ASN A 54 9.71 -8.20 5.58
CA ASN A 54 9.20 -9.51 5.15
C ASN A 54 7.65 -9.58 5.24
N PRO A 55 6.91 -8.67 4.58
CA PRO A 55 5.47 -8.79 4.52
C PRO A 55 5.06 -10.13 3.87
N THR A 56 3.95 -10.68 4.34
CA THR A 56 3.28 -11.77 3.65
C THR A 56 2.84 -11.34 2.25
N LEU A 57 2.62 -12.30 1.35
CA LEU A 57 2.12 -12.03 -0.01
C LEU A 57 0.83 -11.18 0.01
N SER A 58 -0.06 -11.44 0.96
CA SER A 58 -1.31 -10.70 1.14
C SER A 58 -1.08 -9.25 1.55
N GLN A 59 -0.18 -9.01 2.51
CA GLN A 59 0.20 -7.67 2.95
C GLN A 59 0.86 -6.88 1.81
N ALA A 60 1.80 -7.51 1.10
CA ALA A 60 2.48 -6.90 -0.04
C ALA A 60 1.49 -6.53 -1.16
N ALA A 61 0.55 -7.43 -1.51
CA ALA A 61 -0.46 -7.17 -2.53
C ALA A 61 -1.42 -6.03 -2.16
N LYS A 62 -1.87 -5.98 -0.90
CA LYS A 62 -2.68 -4.87 -0.38
C LYS A 62 -1.90 -3.55 -0.44
N SER A 63 -0.68 -3.53 0.09
CA SER A 63 0.16 -2.34 0.10
C SER A 63 0.43 -1.80 -1.31
N LEU A 64 0.70 -2.69 -2.26
CA LEU A 64 0.88 -2.34 -3.68
C LEU A 64 -0.37 -1.75 -4.32
N ASN A 65 -1.57 -2.27 -3.98
CA ASN A 65 -2.82 -1.68 -4.45
C ASN A 65 -2.98 -0.23 -3.97
N GLY A 66 -2.65 0.03 -2.71
CA GLY A 66 -2.62 1.39 -2.15
C GLY A 66 -1.62 2.29 -2.88
N CYS A 67 -0.39 1.82 -3.11
CA CYS A 67 0.62 2.57 -3.87
C CYS A 67 0.11 2.96 -5.26
N ARG A 68 -0.45 1.99 -6.00
CA ARG A 68 -0.97 2.22 -7.35
C ARG A 68 -2.05 3.29 -7.35
N LYS A 69 -3.01 3.21 -6.42
CA LYS A 69 -4.10 4.18 -6.32
C LYS A 69 -3.60 5.58 -5.94
N ALA A 70 -2.69 5.68 -4.98
CA ALA A 70 -2.08 6.96 -4.62
C ALA A 70 -1.33 7.59 -5.80
N ILE A 71 -0.58 6.80 -6.57
CA ILE A 71 0.15 7.25 -7.78
C ILE A 71 -0.80 7.68 -8.89
N GLU A 72 -1.90 6.96 -9.10
CA GLU A 72 -2.92 7.32 -10.09
C GLU A 72 -3.52 8.71 -9.82
N LEU A 73 -3.69 9.06 -8.54
CA LEU A 73 -4.24 10.35 -8.10
C LEU A 73 -3.18 11.45 -8.05
N ASP A 74 -2.01 11.16 -7.48
CA ASP A 74 -0.86 12.07 -7.42
C ASP A 74 0.42 11.35 -7.87
N PRO A 75 0.79 11.48 -9.15
CA PRO A 75 2.02 10.91 -9.70
C PRO A 75 3.30 11.46 -9.09
N MET A 76 3.26 12.59 -8.37
CA MET A 76 4.43 13.23 -7.76
C MET A 76 4.82 12.60 -6.41
N LEU A 77 4.02 11.67 -5.87
CA LEU A 77 4.32 10.93 -4.64
C LEU A 77 5.43 9.89 -4.87
N LEU A 78 6.68 10.37 -4.94
CA LEU A 78 7.86 9.56 -5.16
C LEU A 78 7.97 8.38 -4.17
N GLN A 79 7.57 8.58 -2.91
CA GLN A 79 7.62 7.55 -1.89
C GLN A 79 6.75 6.32 -2.25
N MET A 80 5.64 6.50 -2.96
CA MET A 80 4.76 5.40 -3.37
C MET A 80 5.36 4.61 -4.53
N TRP A 81 6.06 5.28 -5.46
CA TRP A 81 6.83 4.61 -6.51
C TRP A 81 7.95 3.75 -5.94
N VAL A 82 8.72 4.30 -4.99
CA VAL A 82 9.80 3.58 -4.31
C VAL A 82 9.26 2.36 -3.57
N ARG A 83 8.20 2.53 -2.78
CA ARG A 83 7.56 1.41 -2.06
C ARG A 83 7.03 0.35 -3.01
N GLY A 84 6.29 0.74 -4.05
CA GLY A 84 5.77 -0.17 -5.05
C GLY A 84 6.88 -0.99 -5.71
N GLY A 85 7.96 -0.33 -6.15
CA GLY A 85 9.13 -1.00 -6.71
C GLY A 85 9.77 -2.01 -5.76
N GLN A 86 9.90 -1.65 -4.48
CA GLN A 86 10.45 -2.55 -3.46
C GLN A 86 9.57 -3.78 -3.23
N LEU A 87 8.24 -3.61 -3.11
CA LEU A 87 7.31 -4.73 -2.95
C LEU A 87 7.34 -5.69 -4.15
N LEU A 88 7.46 -5.15 -5.38
CA LEU A 88 7.54 -5.95 -6.60
C LEU A 88 8.85 -6.75 -6.67
N SER A 89 9.96 -6.12 -6.31
CA SER A 89 11.31 -6.70 -6.26
C SER A 89 11.41 -7.79 -5.20
N ASP A 90 11.11 -7.44 -3.96
CA ASP A 90 11.55 -8.20 -2.78
C ASP A 90 10.49 -9.22 -2.33
N ASN A 91 9.21 -8.98 -2.64
CA ASN A 91 8.11 -9.77 -2.07
C ASN A 91 7.24 -10.45 -3.12
N LEU A 92 7.09 -9.86 -4.30
CA LEU A 92 6.28 -10.40 -5.39
C LEU A 92 7.12 -11.07 -6.47
N GLY A 93 8.46 -11.10 -6.31
CA GLY A 93 9.39 -11.84 -7.15
C GLY A 93 9.38 -11.42 -8.61
N LEU A 94 8.91 -10.22 -8.96
CA LEU A 94 8.80 -9.80 -10.35
C LEU A 94 10.17 -9.66 -11.03
N LEU A 95 11.24 -9.37 -10.27
CA LEU A 95 12.60 -9.46 -10.80
C LEU A 95 12.98 -10.89 -11.17
N ASP A 96 12.68 -11.88 -10.32
CA ASP A 96 12.98 -13.29 -10.59
C ASP A 96 12.22 -13.82 -11.81
N ILE A 97 10.94 -13.45 -11.96
CA ILE A 97 10.10 -13.86 -13.09
C ILE A 97 10.60 -13.20 -14.39
N MET A 98 11.03 -11.93 -14.36
CA MET A 98 11.63 -11.24 -15.51
C MET A 98 12.98 -11.85 -15.92
N HIS A 99 13.79 -12.29 -14.95
CA HIS A 99 15.02 -13.01 -15.24
C HIS A 99 14.72 -14.36 -15.91
N GLN A 100 13.75 -15.14 -15.41
CA GLN A 100 13.41 -16.45 -15.98
C GLN A 100 12.74 -16.38 -17.37
N THR A 101 11.89 -15.38 -17.62
CA THR A 101 11.23 -15.23 -18.93
C THR A 101 12.21 -14.85 -20.05
N LYS A 102 13.34 -14.19 -19.73
CA LYS A 102 14.40 -13.92 -20.70
C LYS A 102 15.14 -15.19 -21.18
N TYR A 103 15.09 -16.28 -20.41
CA TYR A 103 15.67 -17.58 -20.77
C TYR A 103 14.69 -18.53 -21.48
N LEU A 104 13.40 -18.17 -21.58
CA LEU A 104 12.36 -18.97 -22.23
C LEU A 104 12.00 -18.49 -23.65
N GLN A 105 12.79 -17.57 -24.21
CA GLN A 105 12.68 -17.13 -25.61
C GLN A 105 13.90 -17.51 -26.48
N LEU A 106 14.63 -18.58 -26.10
CA LEU A 106 15.65 -19.24 -26.93
C LEU A 106 15.26 -20.71 -27.14
#